data_AF-A0A7R9BAD5-F1
#
_entry.id   AF-A0A7R9BAD5-F1
#
_cell.length_a   1.000
_cell.length_b   1.000
_cell.length_c   1.000
_cell.angle_alpha   90.00
_cell.angle_beta   90.00
_cell.angle_gamma   90.00
#
_symmetry.space_group_name_H-M   'P 1'
#
loop_
_entity.id
_entity.type
_entity.pdbx_description
1 polymer ?
#
loop_
_entity_poly.entity_id
_entity_poly.type
_entity_poly.pdbx_seq_one_letter_code
_entity_poly.pdbx_strand_id
1 'polypeptide(L)'
;MNHLVNTIKYLSLEYHVVFLVVNIALWSSSEDALDNPREMSAGVRPALGHFWLHVPNTRLLIQKKTPQSDARTVTVTKSTSVALGQSCTVTISGKGVV
;
A
#
# COMPACT_ATOMS: atom_id res chain seq x y z
N MET A 1 -3.11 1.37 18.19
CA MET A 1 -2.97 0.80 16.84
C MET A 1 -1.77 -0.16 16.70
N ASN A 2 -0.68 0.05 17.45
CA ASN A 2 0.49 -0.86 17.47
C ASN A 2 0.13 -2.28 17.91
N HIS A 3 -0.78 -2.43 18.88
CA HIS A 3 -1.27 -3.73 19.32
C HIS A 3 -1.88 -4.55 18.17
N LEU A 4 -2.70 -3.92 17.31
CA LEU A 4 -3.32 -4.61 16.19
C LEU A 4 -2.28 -5.20 15.22
N VAL A 5 -1.27 -4.40 14.86
CA VAL A 5 -0.19 -4.85 13.98
C VAL A 5 0.60 -5.99 14.62
N ASN A 6 0.89 -5.90 15.91
CA ASN A 6 1.61 -6.95 16.62
C ASN A 6 0.79 -8.24 16.68
N THR A 7 -0.52 -8.15 16.92
CA THR A 7 -1.42 -9.32 16.87
C THR A 7 -1.46 -9.93 15.47
N ILE A 8 -1.61 -9.11 14.42
CA ILE A 8 -1.57 -9.59 13.03
C ILE A 8 -0.26 -10.31 12.74
N LYS A 9 0.87 -9.72 13.14
CA LYS A 9 2.20 -10.32 12.97
C LYS A 9 2.28 -11.68 13.68
N TYR A 10 1.88 -11.73 14.95
CA TYR A 10 1.85 -12.97 15.72
C TYR A 10 1.01 -14.05 15.02
N LEU A 11 -0.23 -13.72 14.64
CA LEU A 11 -1.12 -14.67 13.96
C LEU A 11 -0.56 -15.15 12.61
N SER A 12 0.07 -14.26 11.84
CA SER A 12 0.66 -14.61 10.55
C SER A 12 1.83 -15.58 10.67
N LEU A 13 2.63 -15.46 11.74
CA LEU A 13 3.77 -16.33 11.99
C LEU A 13 3.33 -17.67 12.59
N GLU A 14 2.36 -17.65 13.51
CA GLU A 14 1.88 -18.84 14.22
C GLU A 14 1.02 -19.74 13.34
N TYR A 15 0.09 -19.15 12.58
CA TYR A 15 -0.89 -19.91 11.79
C TYR A 15 -0.58 -19.91 10.29
N HIS A 16 0.53 -19.28 9.87
CA HIS A 16 0.93 -19.17 8.46
C HIS A 16 -0.17 -18.58 7.56
N VAL A 17 -0.97 -17.66 8.10
CA VAL A 17 -2.06 -16.99 7.38
C VAL A 17 -1.62 -15.66 6.80
N VAL A 18 -2.18 -15.30 5.64
CA VAL A 18 -1.94 -14.02 4.97
C VAL A 18 -3.00 -13.00 5.40
N PHE A 19 -2.55 -11.82 5.82
CA PHE A 19 -3.42 -10.69 6.12
C PHE A 19 -3.36 -9.67 4.99
N LEU A 20 -4.53 -9.31 4.47
CA LEU A 20 -4.70 -8.22 3.51
C LEU A 20 -5.35 -7.04 4.23
N VAL A 21 -4.67 -5.88 4.22
CA VAL A 21 -5.16 -4.65 4.83
C VAL A 21 -5.44 -3.65 3.73
N VAL A 22 -6.68 -3.17 3.66
CA VAL A 22 -7.12 -2.15 2.71
C VAL A 22 -7.22 -0.81 3.42
N ASN A 23 -6.69 0.23 2.80
CA ASN A 23 -6.75 1.57 3.34
C ASN A 23 -6.69 2.64 2.23
N ILE A 24 -7.14 3.85 2.57
CA ILE A 24 -7.07 5.02 1.69
C ILE A 24 -5.63 5.55 1.67
N ALA A 25 -5.19 5.91 0.46
CA ALA A 25 -3.93 6.58 0.23
C ALA A 25 -4.12 8.10 0.22
N LEU A 26 -3.28 8.82 0.96
CA LEU A 26 -3.23 10.28 1.02
C LEU A 26 -1.98 10.76 0.29
N TRP A 27 -2.12 11.86 -0.44
CA TRP A 27 -1.00 12.50 -1.13
C TRP A 27 -0.43 13.54 -0.17
N SER A 28 0.86 13.43 0.15
CA SER A 28 1.56 14.44 0.94
C SER A 28 1.87 15.64 0.03
N SER A 29 1.47 16.84 0.44
CA SER A 29 1.99 18.07 -0.17
C SER A 29 3.49 18.19 0.12
N SER A 30 4.19 18.93 -0.73
CA SER A 30 5.66 19.07 -0.75
C SER A 30 6.29 19.53 0.57
N GLU A 31 5.51 20.11 1.48
CA GLU A 31 5.98 20.59 2.78
C GLU A 31 6.25 19.45 3.79
N ASP A 32 5.56 18.31 3.66
CA ASP A 32 5.74 17.12 4.52
C ASP A 32 7.00 16.30 4.13
N ALA A 33 7.65 16.61 3.00
CA ALA A 33 8.77 15.83 2.46
C ALA A 33 10.11 16.08 3.16
N LEU A 34 10.22 17.18 3.92
CA LEU A 34 11.47 17.61 4.55
C LEU A 34 11.85 16.77 5.77
N ASP A 35 10.88 16.11 6.41
CA ASP A 35 11.12 15.37 7.66
C ASP A 35 11.63 13.94 7.45
N ASN A 36 11.46 13.32 6.27
CA ASN A 36 11.95 11.95 6.00
C ASN A 36 12.16 11.64 4.50
N PRO A 37 13.27 12.11 3.89
CA PRO A 37 13.53 11.95 2.47
C PRO A 37 13.79 10.50 2.00
N ARG A 38 13.95 9.53 2.92
CA ARG A 38 14.27 8.13 2.58
C ARG A 38 13.05 7.22 2.37
N GLU A 39 11.85 7.62 2.80
CA GLU A 39 10.67 6.73 2.77
C GLU A 39 9.63 7.09 1.70
N MET A 40 9.83 8.17 0.94
CA MET A 40 8.78 8.80 0.14
C MET A 40 9.06 8.73 -1.36
N SER A 41 9.14 7.52 -1.93
CA SER A 41 9.40 7.38 -3.38
C SER A 41 8.21 7.77 -4.28
N ALA A 42 7.10 8.29 -3.75
CA ALA A 42 5.94 8.69 -4.57
C ALA A 42 5.04 9.77 -3.95
N GLY A 43 5.38 10.38 -2.81
CA GLY A 43 4.49 11.37 -2.14
C GLY A 43 3.14 10.80 -1.68
N VAL A 44 3.02 9.47 -1.53
CA VAL A 44 1.77 8.81 -1.14
C VAL A 44 1.97 8.04 0.17
N ARG A 45 1.14 8.34 1.18
CA ARG A 45 1.13 7.67 2.49
C ARG A 45 -0.21 7.02 2.79
N PRO A 46 -0.25 5.87 3.49
CA PRO A 46 -1.51 5.33 3.96
C PRO A 46 -2.12 6.26 5.04
N ALA A 47 -3.44 6.43 5.04
CA ALA A 47 -4.22 7.05 6.12
C ALA A 47 -4.27 6.19 7.43
N LEU A 48 -3.17 5.53 7.78
CA LEU A 48 -3.04 4.65 8.95
C LEU A 48 -2.04 5.21 9.96
N GLY A 49 -1.68 6.49 9.87
CA GLY A 49 -0.71 7.13 10.78
C GLY A 49 0.73 6.63 10.60
N HIS A 50 1.67 7.36 11.21
CA HIS A 50 3.11 7.14 11.00
C HIS A 50 3.60 5.74 11.40
N PHE A 51 3.01 5.13 12.43
CA PHE A 51 3.44 3.80 12.88
C PHE A 51 3.41 2.76 11.76
N TRP A 52 2.39 2.81 10.90
CA TRP A 52 2.23 1.85 9.82
C TRP A 52 3.32 1.95 8.77
N LEU A 53 4.02 3.10 8.67
CA LEU A 53 5.12 3.34 7.71
C LEU A 53 6.26 2.34 7.91
N HIS A 54 6.57 1.98 9.14
CA HIS A 54 7.69 1.09 9.46
C HIS A 54 7.30 -0.39 9.53
N VAL A 55 6.01 -0.70 9.56
CA VAL A 55 5.53 -2.09 9.62
C VAL A 55 6.03 -2.88 8.40
N PRO A 56 6.67 -4.03 8.58
CA PRO A 56 7.14 -4.87 7.48
C PRO A 56 5.93 -5.46 6.74
N ASN A 57 5.72 -5.01 5.51
CA ASN A 57 4.66 -5.46 4.62
C ASN A 57 5.00 -5.09 3.18
N THR A 58 4.27 -5.68 2.24
CA THR A 58 4.21 -5.23 0.85
C THR A 58 3.02 -4.27 0.70
N ARG A 59 3.24 -3.11 0.08
CA ARG A 59 2.21 -2.11 -0.21
C ARG A 59 2.02 -1.95 -1.70
N LEU A 60 0.74 -1.97 -2.06
CA LEU A 60 0.27 -1.75 -3.41
C LEU A 60 -0.59 -0.49 -3.41
N LEU A 61 -0.27 0.45 -4.29
CA LEU A 61 -1.09 1.62 -4.57
C LEU A 61 -1.98 1.29 -5.76
N ILE A 62 -3.30 1.39 -5.57
CA ILE A 62 -4.28 1.13 -6.63
C ILE A 62 -4.91 2.47 -7.03
N GLN A 63 -4.80 2.82 -8.31
CA GLN A 63 -5.31 4.09 -8.84
C GLN A 63 -6.21 3.84 -10.05
N LYS A 64 -7.30 4.61 -10.15
CA LYS A 64 -8.06 4.71 -11.40
C LYS A 64 -7.26 5.53 -12.41
N LYS A 65 -7.17 5.08 -13.66
CA LYS A 65 -6.57 5.89 -14.74
C LYS A 65 -7.44 7.11 -15.08
N THR A 66 -8.76 6.93 -15.13
CA THR A 66 -9.76 7.99 -15.28
C THR A 66 -11.00 7.66 -14.44
N PRO A 67 -11.85 8.65 -14.07
CA PRO A 67 -12.99 8.41 -13.19
C PRO A 67 -13.97 7.34 -13.71
N GLN A 68 -14.16 7.29 -15.03
CA GLN A 68 -15.08 6.39 -15.75
C GLN A 68 -14.42 5.08 -16.21
N SER A 69 -13.10 4.92 -16.05
CA SER A 69 -12.44 3.69 -16.48
C SER A 69 -12.66 2.56 -15.49
N ASP A 70 -12.79 1.34 -16.00
CA ASP A 70 -12.73 0.09 -15.22
C ASP A 70 -11.31 -0.42 -15.02
N ALA A 71 -10.33 0.17 -15.71
CA ALA A 71 -8.92 -0.15 -15.53
C ALA A 71 -8.35 0.51 -14.26
N ARG A 72 -7.51 -0.24 -13.55
CA ARG A 72 -6.74 0.21 -12.39
C ARG A 72 -5.26 -0.02 -12.63
N THR A 73 -4.44 0.97 -12.31
CA THR A 73 -3.00 0.78 -12.20
C THR A 73 -2.68 0.34 -10.78
N VAL A 74 -1.94 -0.75 -10.63
CA VAL A 74 -1.43 -1.25 -9.36
C VAL A 74 0.07 -1.06 -9.34
N THR A 75 0.57 -0.27 -8.38
CA THR A 75 1.99 0.10 -8.29
C THR A 75 2.57 -0.36 -6.95
N VAL A 76 3.77 -0.96 -6.97
CA VAL A 76 4.49 -1.36 -5.76
C VAL A 76 5.13 -0.13 -5.11
N THR A 77 4.69 0.21 -3.89
CA THR A 77 5.20 1.38 -3.15
C THR A 77 6.07 1.02 -1.95
N LYS A 78 5.99 -0.21 -1.46
CA LYS A 78 6.89 -0.79 -0.46
C LYS A 78 6.95 -2.29 -0.66
N SER A 79 8.15 -2.87 -0.75
CA SER A 79 8.34 -4.32 -0.78
C SER A 79 9.80 -4.64 -0.47
N THR A 80 10.05 -5.84 0.05
CA THR A 80 11.39 -6.41 0.22
C THR A 80 11.79 -7.34 -0.92
N SER A 81 10.84 -7.80 -1.73
CA SER A 81 11.06 -8.84 -2.75
C SER A 81 10.75 -8.38 -4.16
N VAL A 82 9.93 -7.34 -4.33
CA VAL A 82 9.57 -6.78 -5.64
C VAL A 82 10.14 -5.37 -5.76
N ALA A 83 10.68 -5.02 -6.93
CA ALA A 83 11.24 -3.69 -7.16
C ALA A 83 10.18 -2.59 -7.01
N LEU A 84 10.54 -1.50 -6.33
CA LEU A 84 9.66 -0.36 -6.11
C LEU A 84 9.35 0.35 -7.44
N GLY A 85 8.14 0.89 -7.56
CA GLY A 85 7.68 1.59 -8.78
C GLY A 85 7.26 0.66 -9.92
N GLN A 86 7.51 -0.65 -9.83
CA GLN A 86 6.93 -1.62 -10.76
C GLN A 86 5.40 -1.53 -10.71
N SER A 87 4.76 -1.62 -11.88
CA SER A 87 3.31 -1.49 -11.99
C SER A 87 2.71 -2.43 -13.03
N CYS A 88 1.45 -2.79 -12.81
CA CYS A 88 0.62 -3.48 -13.79
C CYS A 88 -0.73 -2.79 -13.93
N THR A 89 -1.43 -3.07 -15.02
CA THR A 89 -2.82 -2.64 -15.21
C THR A 89 -3.73 -3.85 -15.08
N VAL A 90 -4.78 -3.72 -14.29
CA VAL A 90 -5.86 -4.71 -14.15
C VAL A 90 -7.19 -4.08 -14.53
N THR A 91 -8.16 -4.87 -14.97
CA THR A 91 -9.51 -4.42 -15.31
C THR A 91 -10.52 -5.02 -14.34
N ILE A 92 -11.42 -4.20 -13.81
CA ILE A 92 -12.51 -4.68 -12.97
C ILE A 92 -13.71 -4.99 -13.87
N SER A 93 -14.19 -6.23 -13.82
CA SER A 93 -15.38 -6.68 -14.54
C SER A 93 -16.45 -7.17 -13.55
N GLY A 94 -17.64 -7.50 -14.06
CA GLY A 94 -18.69 -8.14 -13.25
C GLY A 94 -18.30 -9.50 -12.66
N LYS A 95 -17.19 -10.10 -13.10
CA LYS A 95 -16.63 -11.37 -12.58
C LYS A 95 -15.46 -11.16 -11.62
N GLY A 96 -15.08 -9.92 -11.33
CA GLY A 96 -13.92 -9.58 -10.51
C GLY A 96 -12.77 -8.96 -11.32
N VAL A 97 -11.55 -9.12 -10.81
CA VAL A 97 -10.33 -8.54 -11.38
C VAL A 97 -9.77 -9.46 -12.48
N VAL A 98 -9.50 -8.89 -13.65
CA VAL A 98 -8.92 -9.55 -14.83
C VAL A 98 -7.65 -8.84 -15.26
#